data_AF-A0A356L7P7-F1
#
_entry.id   AF-A0A356L7P7-F1
#
_cell.length_a   1.000
_cell.length_b   1.000
_cell.length_c   1.000
_cell.angle_alpha   90.00
_cell.angle_beta   90.00
_cell.angle_gamma   90.00
#
_symmetry.space_group_name_H-M   'P 1'
#
loop_
_entity.id
_entity.type
_entity.pdbx_description
1 polymer ?
#
loop_
_entity_poly.entity_id
_entity_poly.type
_entity_poly.pdbx_seq_one_letter_code
_entity_poly.pdbx_strand_id
1 'polypeptide(L)'
;MVAALVAGSLFTKQLLWTPITAINMTDIVSNQFKMSNAVFAGTDTNGEPFKIRAASGRQEYGKPDIIFLESVSGTVVRKSGDTKITDNIRAKTGKYNRRNKTVTLMGNVRIDSSNGDKILTDELVVKL
;
A
#
# COMPACT_ATOMS: atom_id res chain seq x y z
N MET A 1 -80.41 -32.65 -5.80
CA MET A 1 -79.23 -31.77 -5.70
C MET A 1 -79.03 -31.44 -4.24
N VAL A 2 -77.95 -31.95 -3.63
CA VAL A 2 -77.70 -31.91 -2.18
C VAL A 2 -76.39 -31.19 -1.91
N ALA A 3 -76.44 -30.38 -0.85
CA ALA A 3 -75.38 -29.89 0.03
C ALA A 3 -74.30 -28.94 -0.50
N ALA A 4 -74.35 -27.72 0.04
CA ALA A 4 -73.19 -26.88 0.28
C ALA A 4 -72.26 -27.54 1.34
N LEU A 5 -70.95 -27.42 1.14
CA LEU A 5 -69.94 -27.72 2.16
C LEU A 5 -69.12 -26.46 2.40
N VAL A 6 -69.22 -25.91 3.62
CA VAL A 6 -68.28 -24.94 4.19
C VAL A 6 -67.45 -25.68 5.23
N ALA A 7 -66.13 -25.69 5.06
CA ALA A 7 -65.09 -25.92 6.08
C ALA A 7 -63.76 -25.71 5.35
N GLY A 8 -62.71 -25.07 5.84
CA GLY A 8 -62.30 -24.63 7.17
C GLY A 8 -60.78 -24.41 7.03
N SER A 9 -60.28 -23.36 7.68
CA SER A 9 -58.91 -22.82 7.62
C SER A 9 -57.76 -23.81 7.69
N LEU A 10 -56.59 -23.47 7.11
CA LEU A 10 -55.29 -23.70 7.74
C LEU A 10 -54.20 -22.74 7.22
N PHE A 11 -53.58 -22.08 8.20
CA PHE A 11 -52.44 -21.20 8.09
C PHE A 11 -51.22 -21.93 7.51
N THR A 12 -50.47 -21.27 6.63
CA THR A 12 -49.01 -21.35 6.67
C THR A 12 -48.42 -19.98 6.34
N LYS A 13 -47.69 -19.45 7.31
CA LYS A 13 -46.86 -18.25 7.18
C LYS A 13 -45.80 -18.54 6.12
N GLN A 14 -45.93 -17.97 4.92
CA GLN A 14 -44.76 -17.85 4.06
C GLN A 14 -43.88 -16.76 4.67
N LEU A 15 -42.86 -17.20 5.40
CA LEU A 15 -41.65 -16.41 5.64
C LEU A 15 -41.13 -15.98 4.27
N LEU A 16 -41.45 -14.76 3.85
CA LEU A 16 -40.73 -14.11 2.78
C LEU A 16 -39.34 -13.81 3.35
N TRP A 17 -38.40 -14.73 3.13
CA TRP A 17 -36.99 -14.41 3.17
C TRP A 17 -36.80 -13.30 2.14
N THR A 18 -36.72 -12.06 2.59
CA THR A 18 -36.17 -11.02 1.74
C THR A 18 -34.74 -11.45 1.45
N PRO A 19 -34.38 -11.77 0.19
CA PRO A 19 -32.97 -11.90 -0.12
C PRO A 19 -32.35 -10.57 0.27
N ILE A 20 -31.26 -10.61 1.04
CA ILE A 20 -30.44 -9.44 1.32
C ILE A 20 -29.98 -8.94 -0.05
N THR A 21 -30.73 -8.00 -0.62
CA THR A 21 -30.42 -7.41 -1.91
C THR A 21 -29.17 -6.58 -1.72
N ALA A 22 -28.09 -7.04 -2.34
CA ALA A 22 -26.87 -6.29 -2.61
C ALA A 22 -26.24 -5.63 -1.37
N ILE A 23 -25.57 -6.43 -0.53
CA ILE A 23 -24.31 -5.93 -0.02
C ILE A 23 -23.45 -5.65 -1.26
N ASN A 24 -23.15 -4.38 -1.50
CA ASN A 24 -22.27 -3.95 -2.57
C ASN A 24 -20.89 -4.59 -2.34
N MET A 25 -20.66 -5.77 -2.94
CA MET A 25 -19.44 -6.57 -2.76
C MET A 25 -18.17 -5.84 -3.22
N THR A 26 -18.31 -4.70 -3.91
CA THR A 26 -17.19 -3.85 -4.31
C THR A 26 -16.39 -3.31 -3.13
N ASP A 27 -17.01 -3.12 -1.95
CA ASP A 27 -16.30 -2.67 -0.75
C ASP A 27 -15.60 -3.81 0.02
N ILE A 28 -15.95 -5.07 -0.26
CA ILE A 28 -15.44 -6.26 0.45
C ILE A 28 -14.23 -6.89 -0.29
N VAL A 29 -14.00 -6.55 -1.56
CA VAL A 29 -12.90 -7.14 -2.38
C VAL A 29 -11.62 -6.29 -2.41
N SER A 30 -11.63 -5.09 -1.82
CA SER A 30 -10.41 -4.30 -1.65
C SER A 30 -9.62 -4.76 -0.42
N ASN A 31 -9.11 -6.01 -0.42
CA ASN A 31 -8.20 -6.52 0.62
C ASN A 31 -6.79 -5.88 0.47
N GLN A 32 -6.77 -4.56 0.31
CA GLN A 32 -5.60 -3.74 0.04
C GLN A 32 -5.65 -2.54 0.95
N PHE A 33 -4.63 -2.39 1.79
CA PHE A 33 -4.47 -1.22 2.63
C PHE A 33 -3.86 -0.10 1.77
N LYS A 34 -4.62 0.97 1.51
CA LYS A 34 -4.21 2.11 0.69
C LYS A 34 -3.91 3.32 1.59
N MET A 35 -2.84 4.03 1.27
CA MET A 35 -2.33 5.18 2.00
C MET A 35 -2.16 6.33 1.02
N SER A 36 -2.64 7.52 1.36
CA SER A 36 -2.33 8.77 0.66
C SER A 36 -1.23 9.52 1.39
N ASN A 37 -0.36 10.21 0.66
CA ASN A 37 0.77 10.97 1.22
C ASN A 37 1.58 10.17 2.25
N ALA A 38 1.88 8.91 1.92
CA ALA A 38 2.55 7.99 2.82
C ALA A 38 3.96 8.51 3.17
N VAL A 39 4.30 8.50 4.47
CA VAL A 39 5.61 8.91 4.97
C VAL A 39 6.19 7.79 5.81
N PHE A 40 7.41 7.38 5.49
CA PHE A 40 8.19 6.40 6.22
C PHE A 40 9.48 7.06 6.67
N ALA A 41 9.79 7.00 7.97
CA ALA A 41 11.01 7.58 8.52
C ALA A 41 11.57 6.65 9.59
N GLY A 42 12.88 6.70 9.78
CA GLY A 42 13.58 5.86 10.75
C GLY A 42 15.09 6.07 10.63
N THR A 43 15.83 5.11 11.17
CA THR A 43 17.29 5.03 11.02
C THR A 43 17.65 3.85 10.14
N ASP A 44 18.65 4.03 9.29
CA ASP A 44 19.21 2.98 8.45
C ASP A 44 20.06 1.99 9.29
N THR A 45 20.65 0.98 8.64
CA THR A 45 21.56 0.03 9.30
C THR A 45 22.81 0.66 9.91
N ASN A 46 23.17 1.87 9.48
CA ASN A 46 24.31 2.63 9.98
C ASN A 46 23.92 3.62 11.10
N GLY A 47 22.65 3.60 11.53
CA GLY A 47 22.09 4.51 12.52
C GLY A 47 21.78 5.91 11.98
N GLU A 48 21.87 6.12 10.67
CA GLU A 48 21.66 7.41 10.04
C GLU A 48 20.19 7.59 9.65
N PRO A 49 19.63 8.81 9.77
CA PRO A 49 18.21 9.03 9.50
C PRO A 49 17.89 8.84 8.02
N PHE A 50 16.76 8.20 7.74
CA PHE A 50 16.14 8.18 6.43
C PHE A 50 14.71 8.71 6.49
N LYS A 51 14.25 9.24 5.37
CA LYS A 51 12.85 9.61 5.18
C LYS A 51 12.42 9.37 3.74
N ILE A 52 11.42 8.53 3.55
CA ILE A 52 10.77 8.26 2.27
C ILE A 52 9.35 8.82 2.31
N ARG A 53 8.94 9.47 1.24
CA ARG A 53 7.58 9.97 1.00
C ARG A 53 7.07 9.44 -0.34
N ALA A 54 5.79 9.15 -0.40
CA ALA A 54 5.13 8.75 -1.63
C ALA A 54 3.76 9.43 -1.72
N ALA A 55 3.33 9.76 -2.95
CA ALA A 55 1.98 10.29 -3.16
C ALA A 55 0.91 9.26 -2.78
N SER A 56 1.16 7.99 -3.10
CA SER A 56 0.31 6.87 -2.69
C SER A 56 1.15 5.68 -2.24
N GLY A 57 0.60 4.91 -1.31
CA GLY A 57 1.10 3.63 -0.86
C GLY A 57 0.00 2.58 -0.92
N ARG A 58 0.33 1.34 -1.29
CA ARG A 58 -0.60 0.22 -1.34
C ARG A 58 0.07 -1.04 -0.83
N GLN A 59 -0.57 -1.68 0.12
CA GLN A 59 -0.16 -2.97 0.65
C GLN A 59 -1.22 -4.01 0.29
N GLU A 60 -0.80 -5.07 -0.39
CA GLU A 60 -1.69 -6.14 -0.82
C GLU A 60 -1.79 -7.21 0.29
N TYR A 61 -2.99 -7.75 0.54
CA TYR A 61 -3.17 -8.82 1.54
C TYR A 61 -2.29 -10.05 1.28
N GLY A 62 -2.10 -10.44 0.01
CA GLY A 62 -1.22 -11.55 -0.37
C GLY A 62 0.28 -11.25 -0.22
N LYS A 63 0.66 -9.99 0.04
CA LYS A 63 2.05 -9.54 0.22
C LYS A 63 2.12 -8.57 1.40
N PRO A 64 1.83 -9.03 2.63
CA PRO A 64 1.75 -8.15 3.79
C PRO A 64 3.09 -7.48 4.14
N ASP A 65 4.22 -8.02 3.66
CA ASP A 65 5.54 -7.43 3.89
C ASP A 65 5.91 -6.36 2.87
N ILE A 66 5.12 -6.17 1.81
CA ILE A 66 5.45 -5.30 0.69
C ILE A 66 4.45 -4.14 0.61
N ILE A 67 5.00 -2.93 0.65
CA ILE A 67 4.25 -1.70 0.37
C ILE A 67 4.73 -1.18 -0.99
N PHE A 68 3.83 -1.16 -1.96
CA PHE A 68 4.04 -0.52 -3.25
C PHE A 68 3.82 0.99 -3.10
N LEU A 69 4.71 1.78 -3.67
CA LEU A 69 4.76 3.23 -3.55
C LEU A 69 4.74 3.87 -4.93
N GLU A 70 4.06 5.01 -5.07
CA GLU A 70 4.02 5.78 -6.32
C GLU A 70 4.43 7.23 -6.08
N SER A 71 5.13 7.81 -7.06
CA SER A 71 5.72 9.16 -7.00
C SER A 71 6.55 9.35 -5.74
N VAL A 72 7.67 8.64 -5.68
CA VAL A 72 8.50 8.53 -4.48
C VAL A 72 9.52 9.65 -4.44
N SER A 73 9.68 10.24 -3.26
CA SER A 73 10.79 11.11 -2.92
C SER A 73 11.40 10.67 -1.60
N GLY A 74 12.69 10.89 -1.41
CA GLY A 74 13.34 10.47 -0.18
C GLY A 74 14.62 11.21 0.11
N THR A 75 15.04 11.13 1.35
CA THR A 75 16.33 11.58 1.82
C THR A 75 16.98 10.44 2.58
N VAL A 76 18.22 10.12 2.22
CA VAL A 76 19.05 9.14 2.92
C VAL A 76 20.42 9.76 3.17
N VAL A 77 21.11 9.28 4.19
CA VAL A 77 22.47 9.72 4.51
C VAL A 77 23.41 8.55 4.36
N ARG A 78 24.41 8.69 3.50
CA ARG A 78 25.50 7.71 3.33
C ARG A 78 26.79 8.27 3.91
N LYS A 79 27.66 7.39 4.40
CA LYS A 79 29.02 7.75 4.81
C LYS A 79 30.00 7.43 3.68
N SER A 80 30.90 8.37 3.40
CA SER A 80 32.04 8.18 2.51
C SER A 80 33.29 8.68 3.26
N GLY A 81 34.08 7.74 3.77
CA GLY A 81 35.09 8.04 4.79
C GLY A 81 34.44 8.68 6.03
N ASP A 82 35.01 9.80 6.48
CA ASP A 82 34.49 10.58 7.61
C ASP A 82 33.39 11.57 7.22
N THR A 83 33.05 11.66 5.93
CA THR A 83 32.06 12.63 5.43
C THR A 83 30.69 11.99 5.33
N LYS A 84 29.68 12.68 5.87
CA LYS A 84 28.26 12.36 5.66
C LYS A 84 27.77 13.05 4.38
N ILE A 85 27.19 12.27 3.49
CA ILE A 85 26.60 12.76 2.24
C ILE A 85 25.10 12.50 2.32
N THR A 86 24.33 13.58 2.18
CA THR A 86 22.87 13.51 2.14
C THR A 86 22.42 13.40 0.70
N ASP A 87 21.72 12.32 0.37
CA ASP A 87 21.19 12.03 -0.95
C ASP A 87 19.70 12.35 -0.99
N ASN A 88 19.29 13.23 -1.89
CA ASN A 88 17.89 13.50 -2.18
C ASN A 88 17.47 12.69 -3.41
N ILE A 89 16.54 11.77 -3.20
CA ILE A 89 16.15 10.77 -4.19
C ILE A 89 14.74 11.07 -4.69
N ARG A 90 14.52 10.89 -6.00
CA ARG A 90 13.19 10.91 -6.63
C ARG A 90 13.06 9.70 -7.55
N ALA A 91 11.89 9.06 -7.57
CA ALA A 91 11.61 7.92 -8.43
C ALA A 91 10.11 7.85 -8.78
N LYS A 92 9.78 7.23 -9.92
CA LYS A 92 8.38 7.06 -10.34
C LYS A 92 7.63 6.09 -9.44
N THR A 93 8.26 4.97 -9.08
CA THR A 93 7.67 3.96 -8.22
C THR A 93 8.68 3.46 -7.18
N GLY A 94 8.16 2.85 -6.13
CA GLY A 94 8.96 2.22 -5.10
C GLY A 94 8.29 0.97 -4.55
N LYS A 95 9.10 0.14 -3.91
CA LYS A 95 8.67 -1.06 -3.20
C LYS A 95 9.41 -1.12 -1.89
N TYR A 96 8.69 -0.90 -0.80
CA TYR A 96 9.24 -1.08 0.54
C TYR A 96 8.96 -2.50 1.02
N ASN A 97 10.02 -3.28 1.19
CA ASN A 97 9.98 -4.59 1.82
C ASN A 97 10.29 -4.44 3.31
N ARG A 98 9.28 -4.60 4.15
CA ARG A 98 9.37 -4.47 5.61
C ARG A 98 10.22 -5.57 6.24
N ARG A 99 10.12 -6.80 5.72
CA ARG A 99 10.86 -7.97 6.22
C ARG A 99 12.36 -7.78 6.00
N ASN A 100 12.75 -7.35 4.80
CA ASN A 100 14.14 -7.17 4.41
C ASN A 100 14.66 -5.76 4.72
N LYS A 101 13.82 -4.88 5.29
CA LYS A 101 14.11 -3.46 5.51
C LYS A 101 14.75 -2.81 4.28
N THR A 102 14.19 -3.05 3.11
CA THR A 102 14.78 -2.61 1.84
C THR A 102 13.76 -1.81 1.06
N VAL A 103 14.19 -0.68 0.49
CA VAL A 103 13.39 0.11 -0.45
C VAL A 103 14.01 -0.03 -1.84
N THR A 104 13.27 -0.61 -2.76
CA THR A 104 13.62 -0.62 -4.19
C THR A 104 12.88 0.52 -4.87
N LEU A 105 13.61 1.45 -5.48
CA LEU A 105 13.09 2.59 -6.23
C LEU A 105 13.31 2.32 -7.72
N MET A 106 12.31 2.58 -8.54
CA MET A 106 12.33 2.24 -9.95
C MET A 106 11.73 3.37 -10.80
N GLY A 107 12.19 3.42 -12.06
CA GLY A 107 11.67 4.31 -13.08
C GLY A 107 12.20 5.73 -12.92
N ASN A 108 13.24 6.05 -13.70
CA ASN A 108 13.86 7.37 -13.77
C ASN A 108 14.30 7.89 -12.39
N VAL A 109 15.05 7.05 -11.68
CA VAL A 109 15.55 7.35 -10.34
C VAL A 109 16.63 8.41 -10.45
N ARG A 110 16.40 9.55 -9.80
CA ARG A 110 17.34 10.66 -9.73
C ARG A 110 17.81 10.84 -8.31
N ILE A 111 19.12 11.01 -8.14
CA ILE A 111 19.76 11.27 -6.86
C ILE A 111 20.55 12.57 -6.99
N ASP A 112 20.24 13.54 -6.13
CA ASP A 112 21.01 14.77 -5.95
C ASP A 112 21.70 14.70 -4.57
N SER A 113 23.02 14.52 -4.58
CA SER A 113 23.84 14.37 -3.37
C SER A 113 24.38 15.72 -2.88
N SER A 114 24.56 15.85 -1.56
CA SER A 114 25.08 17.08 -0.94
C SER A 114 26.54 17.40 -1.29
N ASN A 115 27.29 16.43 -1.80
CA ASN A 115 28.66 16.62 -2.30
C ASN A 115 28.70 17.07 -3.78
N GLY A 116 27.55 17.28 -4.42
CA GLY A 116 27.44 17.70 -5.81
C GLY A 116 27.18 16.58 -6.82
N ASP A 117 27.23 15.31 -6.40
CA ASP A 117 26.94 14.19 -7.30
C ASP A 117 25.49 14.23 -7.81
N LYS A 118 25.33 13.96 -9.11
CA LYS A 118 24.03 13.82 -9.77
C LYS A 118 23.99 12.48 -10.48
N ILE A 119 23.13 11.59 -10.01
CA ILE A 119 23.02 10.22 -10.54
C ILE A 119 21.64 10.04 -11.13
N LEU A 120 21.61 9.43 -12.32
CA LEU A 120 20.40 8.99 -13.01
C LEU A 120 20.54 7.49 -13.26
N THR A 121 19.56 6.71 -12.77
CA THR A 121 19.52 5.25 -12.94
C THR A 121 18.08 4.77 -13.09
N ASP A 122 17.89 3.57 -13.62
CA ASP A 122 16.57 2.96 -13.75
C ASP A 122 16.09 2.33 -12.45
N GLU A 123 17.02 1.82 -11.65
CA GLU A 123 16.75 1.17 -10.37
C GLU A 123 17.79 1.56 -9.32
N LEU A 124 17.31 1.75 -8.08
CA LEU A 124 18.13 1.92 -6.89
C LEU A 124 17.56 1.06 -5.76
N VAL A 125 18.45 0.33 -5.08
CA VAL A 125 18.08 -0.45 -3.90
C VAL A 125 18.75 0.14 -2.67
N VAL A 126 17.95 0.57 -1.70
CA VAL A 126 18.41 1.15 -0.43
C VAL A 126 18.10 0.16 0.69
N LYS A 127 19.13 -0.19 1.47
CA LYS A 127 18.96 -0.93 2.73
C LYS A 127 18.76 0.05 3.87
N LEU A 128 17.71 -0.18 4.65
CA LEU A 128 17.32 0.56 5.85
C LEU A 128 17.61 -0.28 7.09
#